data_AF-A0A0Q4F591-F1
#
_entry.id   AF-A0A0Q4F591-F1
#
_cell.length_a   1.000
_cell.length_b   1.000
_cell.length_c   1.000
_cell.angle_alpha   90.00
_cell.angle_beta   90.00
_cell.angle_gamma   90.00
#
_symmetry.space_group_name_H-M   'P 1'
#
loop_
_entity.id
_entity.type
_entity.pdbx_description
1 polymer ?
#
loop_
_entity_poly.entity_id
_entity_poly.type
_entity_poly.pdbx_seq_one_letter_code
_entity_poly.pdbx_strand_id
1 'polypeptide(L)'
;MTVRRKLLVGAIALSGMLAAAPAFADVKAGVDAWAKGDYPRAITEWRPLAVAGDADAQFNLAQAYKLGRGVPLDPVLAESWFRKAAMQGHVQAADNYGLALFQAGKKTDALPWLQKSVAHGEPRAQLVLGTMLFNGDGIPRDFPRAYALMTRASASGLQSASQTLAQMDQYISPTDREKGTALAQQYALQSPPPGPSRATVGQTPMAPPRTASAPRPSKLPPSSLPARIPGPTREPAPTREPTPTREPAPVRQAQVKPPKPVPAKPAPAKAVAAKPAPVRKKGNWRVQLGAFRDQGNAETQWNKVRGKLRGAQPFYAKAGGVTRLQAGGFASKADATRACSASGVACVIVAP
;
A
#
# COMPACT_ATOMS: atom_id res chain seq x y z
N MET A 1 7.63 -95.12 2.28
CA MET A 1 8.95 -94.63 1.85
C MET A 1 8.89 -93.12 1.71
N THR A 2 9.88 -92.46 2.33
CA THR A 2 10.40 -91.08 2.18
C THR A 2 10.07 -90.41 0.83
N VAL A 3 9.81 -89.10 0.73
CA VAL A 3 10.78 -87.99 0.91
C VAL A 3 10.05 -86.64 1.14
N ARG A 4 10.58 -85.84 2.07
CA ARG A 4 10.34 -84.39 2.25
C ARG A 4 10.94 -83.57 1.09
N ARG A 5 10.29 -82.48 0.67
CA ARG A 5 11.01 -81.26 0.26
C ARG A 5 10.21 -80.00 0.61
N LYS A 6 10.74 -79.25 1.57
CA LYS A 6 10.44 -77.82 1.82
C LYS A 6 11.17 -76.99 0.76
N LEU A 7 10.59 -75.84 0.39
CA LEU A 7 11.18 -74.57 -0.06
C LEU A 7 10.04 -73.82 -0.79
N LEU A 8 9.80 -72.51 -0.78
CA LEU A 8 10.17 -71.34 0.03
C LEU A 8 9.50 -70.17 -0.73
N VAL A 9 8.92 -69.20 -0.02
CA VAL A 9 8.86 -67.76 -0.38
C VAL A 9 8.02 -67.30 -1.59
N GLY A 10 7.13 -66.34 -1.32
CA GLY A 10 6.62 -65.45 -2.37
C GLY A 10 5.34 -64.67 -2.04
N ALA A 11 5.13 -64.22 -0.80
CA ALA A 11 4.05 -63.27 -0.51
C ALA A 11 4.46 -61.88 -1.03
N ILE A 12 4.08 -61.55 -2.27
CA ILE A 12 4.20 -60.20 -2.82
C ILE A 12 3.09 -59.36 -2.16
N ALA A 13 3.41 -58.75 -1.02
CA ALA A 13 2.64 -57.64 -0.50
C ALA A 13 2.86 -56.45 -1.45
N LEU A 14 1.85 -56.16 -2.29
CA LEU A 14 1.79 -54.96 -3.10
C LEU A 14 1.51 -53.77 -2.15
N SER A 15 2.57 -53.28 -1.50
CA SER A 15 2.53 -52.04 -0.72
C SER A 15 2.29 -50.88 -1.69
N GLY A 16 1.03 -50.45 -1.78
CA GLY A 16 0.66 -49.24 -2.50
C GLY A 16 1.32 -48.03 -1.84
N MET A 17 2.41 -47.54 -2.41
CA MET A 17 2.88 -46.18 -2.17
C MET A 17 1.82 -45.24 -2.75
N LEU A 18 0.94 -44.71 -1.89
CA LEU A 18 0.25 -43.46 -2.19
C LEU A 18 1.33 -42.37 -2.28
N ALA A 19 1.82 -42.12 -3.49
CA ALA A 19 2.52 -40.88 -3.78
C ALA A 19 1.50 -39.75 -3.57
N ALA A 20 1.60 -39.04 -2.45
CA ALA A 20 0.85 -37.81 -2.25
C ALA A 20 1.25 -36.85 -3.39
N ALA A 21 0.34 -36.65 -4.34
CA ALA A 21 0.54 -35.65 -5.38
C ALA A 21 0.81 -34.30 -4.69
N PRO A 22 1.76 -33.48 -5.19
CA PRO A 22 1.97 -32.16 -4.61
C PRO A 22 0.65 -31.40 -4.67
N ALA A 23 0.20 -30.88 -3.53
CA ALA A 23 -0.96 -30.02 -3.47
C ALA A 23 -0.67 -28.79 -4.35
N PHE A 24 -1.22 -28.77 -5.56
CA PHE A 24 -1.11 -27.62 -6.43
C PHE A 24 -1.80 -26.44 -5.76
N ALA A 25 -1.16 -25.28 -5.82
CA ALA A 25 -1.76 -24.06 -5.34
C ALA A 25 -3.12 -23.83 -6.01
N ASP A 26 -4.12 -23.45 -5.23
CA ASP A 26 -5.48 -23.22 -5.71
C ASP A 26 -6.03 -21.88 -5.18
N VAL A 27 -6.74 -21.14 -6.03
CA VAL A 27 -7.30 -19.83 -5.65
C VAL A 27 -8.26 -20.00 -4.48
N LYS A 28 -9.11 -21.02 -4.53
CA LYS A 28 -10.10 -21.29 -3.49
C LYS A 28 -9.42 -21.71 -2.18
N ALA A 29 -8.37 -22.53 -2.20
CA ALA A 29 -7.59 -22.85 -1.01
C ALA A 29 -7.05 -21.58 -0.31
N GLY A 30 -6.58 -20.60 -1.08
CA GLY A 30 -6.17 -19.31 -0.52
C GLY A 30 -7.33 -18.48 0.03
N VAL A 31 -8.49 -18.48 -0.63
CA VAL A 31 -9.72 -17.81 -0.14
C VAL A 31 -10.21 -18.45 1.16
N ASP A 32 -10.22 -19.78 1.24
CA ASP A 32 -10.59 -20.53 2.43
C ASP A 32 -9.63 -20.24 3.60
N ALA A 33 -8.32 -20.14 3.33
CA ALA A 33 -7.33 -19.76 4.32
C ALA A 33 -7.54 -18.32 4.82
N TRP A 34 -7.79 -17.38 3.89
CA TRP A 34 -8.09 -15.99 4.23
C TRP A 34 -9.34 -15.85 5.10
N ALA A 35 -10.41 -16.56 4.76
CA ALA A 35 -11.67 -16.56 5.52
C ALA A 35 -11.48 -17.03 6.97
N LYS A 36 -10.50 -17.92 7.20
CA LYS A 36 -10.09 -18.40 8.54
C LYS A 36 -9.11 -17.47 9.25
N GLY A 37 -8.68 -16.39 8.62
CA GLY A 37 -7.67 -15.46 9.15
C GLY A 37 -6.22 -15.94 8.99
N ASP A 38 -5.99 -17.07 8.30
CA ASP A 38 -4.66 -17.58 7.98
C ASP A 38 -4.10 -16.88 6.73
N TYR A 39 -3.78 -15.60 6.91
CA TYR A 39 -3.30 -14.77 5.81
C TYR A 39 -1.97 -15.25 5.23
N PRO A 40 -0.93 -15.66 6.00
CA PRO A 40 0.31 -16.18 5.43
C PRO A 40 0.09 -17.39 4.51
N ARG A 41 -0.81 -18.31 4.87
CA ARG A 41 -1.18 -19.43 4.01
C ARG A 41 -1.90 -18.94 2.74
N ALA A 42 -2.85 -18.02 2.86
CA ALA A 42 -3.52 -17.44 1.68
C ALA A 42 -2.53 -16.85 0.68
N ILE A 43 -1.49 -16.15 1.16
CA ILE A 43 -0.42 -15.61 0.31
C ILE A 43 0.41 -16.72 -0.34
N THR A 44 0.68 -17.80 0.39
CA THR A 44 1.43 -18.96 -0.12
C THR A 44 0.68 -19.63 -1.27
N GLU A 45 -0.65 -19.75 -1.18
CA GLU A 45 -1.50 -20.29 -2.25
C GLU A 45 -1.61 -19.32 -3.45
N TRP A 46 -1.89 -18.04 -3.21
CA TRP A 46 -2.15 -17.10 -4.31
C TRP A 46 -0.90 -16.65 -5.06
N ARG A 47 0.26 -16.53 -4.40
CA ARG A 47 1.46 -15.98 -5.03
C ARG A 47 1.90 -16.72 -6.30
N PRO A 48 2.04 -18.06 -6.32
CA PRO A 48 2.44 -18.77 -7.54
C PRO A 48 1.42 -18.58 -8.68
N LEU A 49 0.13 -18.63 -8.37
CA LEU A 49 -0.95 -18.43 -9.34
C LEU A 49 -0.95 -17.01 -9.92
N ALA A 50 -0.79 -16.00 -9.07
CA ALA A 50 -0.73 -14.60 -9.48
C ALA A 50 0.47 -14.33 -10.40
N VAL A 51 1.62 -14.96 -10.11
CA VAL A 51 2.82 -14.92 -10.97
C VAL A 51 2.58 -15.64 -12.30
N ALA A 52 1.84 -16.74 -12.29
CA ALA A 52 1.46 -17.48 -13.50
C ALA A 52 0.39 -16.77 -14.36
N GLY A 53 -0.22 -15.70 -13.85
CA GLY A 53 -1.15 -14.86 -14.60
C GLY A 53 -2.60 -14.92 -14.14
N ASP A 54 -2.94 -15.78 -13.19
CA ASP A 54 -4.33 -15.96 -12.73
C ASP A 54 -4.91 -14.64 -12.19
N ALA A 55 -6.00 -14.15 -12.80
CA ALA A 55 -6.55 -12.84 -12.50
C ALA A 55 -7.18 -12.76 -11.10
N ASP A 56 -7.81 -13.84 -10.63
CA ASP A 56 -8.42 -13.90 -9.30
C ASP A 56 -7.35 -13.92 -8.20
N ALA A 57 -6.26 -14.68 -8.40
CA ALA A 57 -5.10 -14.68 -7.51
C ALA A 57 -4.38 -13.33 -7.50
N GLN A 58 -4.24 -12.66 -8.66
CA GLN A 58 -3.70 -11.31 -8.74
C GLN A 58 -4.56 -10.32 -7.98
N PHE A 59 -5.89 -10.37 -8.12
CA PHE A 59 -6.83 -9.54 -7.36
C PHE A 59 -6.71 -9.80 -5.85
N ASN A 60 -6.70 -11.06 -5.42
CA ASN A 60 -6.58 -11.41 -4.00
C ASN A 60 -5.23 -10.99 -3.40
N LEU A 61 -4.13 -11.16 -4.14
CA LEU A 61 -2.81 -10.69 -3.73
C LEU A 61 -2.74 -9.15 -3.67
N ALA A 62 -3.40 -8.45 -4.59
CA ALA A 62 -3.52 -6.99 -4.54
C ALA A 62 -4.23 -6.53 -3.26
N GLN A 63 -5.34 -7.19 -2.90
CA GLN A 63 -6.08 -6.92 -1.67
C GLN A 63 -5.23 -7.17 -0.42
N ALA A 64 -4.41 -8.23 -0.42
CA ALA A 64 -3.49 -8.50 0.68
C ALA A 64 -2.47 -7.37 0.89
N TYR A 65 -1.84 -6.88 -0.17
CA TYR A 65 -0.91 -5.75 -0.10
C TYR A 65 -1.60 -4.44 0.28
N LYS A 66 -2.82 -4.20 -0.21
CA LYS A 66 -3.63 -3.02 0.15
C LYS A 66 -3.98 -3.01 1.64
N LEU A 67 -4.27 -4.17 2.22
CA LEU A 67 -4.69 -4.32 3.62
C LEU A 67 -3.52 -4.60 4.58
N GLY A 68 -2.33 -4.93 4.08
CA GLY A 68 -1.20 -5.37 4.90
C GLY A 68 -1.44 -6.69 5.64
N ARG A 69 -2.18 -7.62 5.04
CA ARG A 69 -2.55 -8.91 5.65
C ARG A 69 -1.77 -10.04 5.02
N GLY A 70 -0.98 -10.77 5.83
CA GLY A 70 -0.09 -11.84 5.35
C GLY A 70 1.14 -11.33 4.57
N VAL A 71 1.17 -10.05 4.21
CA VAL A 71 2.28 -9.32 3.59
C VAL A 71 2.34 -7.91 4.19
N PRO A 72 3.51 -7.22 4.17
CA PRO A 72 3.58 -5.81 4.51
C PRO A 72 2.63 -4.96 3.64
N LEU A 73 2.03 -3.93 4.23
CA LEU A 73 1.19 -2.97 3.49
C LEU A 73 2.02 -2.29 2.40
N ASP A 74 1.57 -2.42 1.16
CA ASP A 74 2.22 -1.83 -0.02
C ASP A 74 1.16 -1.42 -1.08
N PRO A 75 0.67 -0.17 -1.04
CA PRO A 75 -0.35 0.28 -1.98
C PRO A 75 0.15 0.36 -3.42
N VAL A 76 1.47 0.52 -3.66
CA VAL A 76 2.04 0.57 -5.01
C VAL A 76 2.05 -0.82 -5.62
N LEU A 77 2.45 -1.83 -4.84
CA LEU A 77 2.41 -3.22 -5.29
C LEU A 77 0.96 -3.68 -5.46
N ALA A 78 0.05 -3.30 -4.57
CA ALA A 78 -1.39 -3.54 -4.73
C ALA A 78 -1.92 -2.93 -6.04
N GLU A 79 -1.63 -1.65 -6.33
CA GLU A 79 -2.00 -0.99 -7.59
C GLU A 79 -1.50 -1.80 -8.79
N SER A 80 -0.25 -2.27 -8.76
CA SER A 80 0.32 -3.04 -9.86
C SER A 80 -0.38 -4.38 -10.10
N TRP A 81 -0.80 -5.06 -9.04
CA TRP A 81 -1.54 -6.32 -9.13
C TRP A 81 -2.98 -6.12 -9.56
N PHE A 82 -3.67 -5.09 -9.04
CA PHE A 82 -4.99 -4.70 -9.55
C PHE A 82 -4.93 -4.37 -11.03
N ARG A 83 -3.92 -3.60 -11.48
CA ARG A 83 -3.72 -3.28 -12.90
C ARG A 83 -3.62 -4.55 -13.74
N LYS A 84 -2.82 -5.53 -13.33
CA LYS A 84 -2.65 -6.78 -14.09
C LYS A 84 -3.97 -7.55 -14.22
N ALA A 85 -4.71 -7.72 -13.13
CA ALA A 85 -6.02 -8.39 -13.16
C ALA A 85 -7.06 -7.59 -13.97
N ALA A 86 -7.07 -6.26 -13.83
CA ALA A 86 -7.97 -5.36 -14.56
C ALA A 86 -7.73 -5.43 -16.08
N MET A 87 -6.48 -5.50 -16.52
CA MET A 87 -6.12 -5.66 -17.94
C MET A 87 -6.60 -7.00 -18.52
N GLN A 88 -6.89 -8.00 -17.68
CA GLN A 88 -7.47 -9.28 -18.07
C GLN A 88 -9.02 -9.27 -18.01
N GLY A 89 -9.64 -8.12 -17.75
CA GLY A 89 -11.10 -8.00 -17.66
C GLY A 89 -11.68 -8.35 -16.29
N HIS A 90 -10.86 -8.55 -15.25
CA HIS A 90 -11.38 -8.80 -13.90
C HIS A 90 -12.05 -7.54 -13.33
N VAL A 91 -13.39 -7.56 -13.26
CA VAL A 91 -14.23 -6.40 -12.94
C VAL A 91 -13.86 -5.75 -11.60
N GLN A 92 -13.82 -6.51 -10.50
CA GLN A 92 -13.50 -5.92 -9.19
C GLN A 92 -12.06 -5.40 -9.11
N ALA A 93 -11.13 -5.92 -9.91
CA ALA A 93 -9.78 -5.42 -9.98
C ALA A 93 -9.73 -4.09 -10.75
N ALA A 94 -10.51 -3.97 -11.82
CA ALA A 94 -10.69 -2.71 -12.55
C ALA A 94 -11.27 -1.62 -11.64
N ASP A 95 -12.26 -1.94 -10.81
CA ASP A 95 -12.84 -1.00 -9.84
C ASP A 95 -11.80 -0.53 -8.83
N ASN A 96 -11.08 -1.47 -8.22
CA ASN A 96 -10.05 -1.13 -7.24
C ASN A 96 -8.85 -0.43 -7.88
N TYR A 97 -8.53 -0.72 -9.14
CA TYR A 97 -7.46 -0.03 -9.86
C TYR A 97 -7.83 1.43 -10.14
N GLY A 98 -9.04 1.70 -10.65
CA GLY A 98 -9.53 3.07 -10.86
C GLY A 98 -9.52 3.88 -9.56
N LEU A 99 -10.01 3.29 -8.46
CA LEU A 99 -9.99 3.93 -7.14
C LEU A 99 -8.56 4.16 -6.61
N ALA A 100 -7.65 3.20 -6.79
CA ALA A 100 -6.26 3.32 -6.37
C ALA A 100 -5.52 4.43 -7.15
N LEU A 101 -5.74 4.52 -8.47
CA LEU A 101 -5.20 5.60 -9.30
C LEU A 101 -5.68 6.97 -8.80
N PHE A 102 -6.97 7.10 -8.52
CA PHE A 102 -7.54 8.34 -7.99
C PHE A 102 -6.91 8.72 -6.64
N GLN A 103 -6.81 7.76 -5.70
CA GLN A 103 -6.18 7.96 -4.39
C GLN A 103 -4.69 8.34 -4.50
N ALA A 104 -3.99 7.86 -5.52
CA ALA A 104 -2.61 8.22 -5.84
C ALA A 104 -2.48 9.57 -6.56
N GLY A 105 -3.60 10.30 -6.79
CA GLY A 105 -3.62 11.57 -7.50
C GLY A 105 -3.53 11.45 -9.03
N LYS A 106 -3.55 10.24 -9.60
CA LYS A 106 -3.47 9.96 -11.04
C LYS A 106 -4.86 10.03 -11.68
N LYS A 107 -5.53 11.17 -11.53
CA LYS A 107 -6.96 11.33 -11.83
C LYS A 107 -7.31 11.14 -13.31
N THR A 108 -6.44 11.62 -14.20
CA THR A 108 -6.55 11.43 -15.65
C THR A 108 -6.53 9.94 -16.02
N ASP A 109 -5.63 9.18 -15.40
CA ASP A 109 -5.49 7.75 -15.63
C ASP A 109 -6.65 6.97 -14.99
N ALA A 110 -7.17 7.45 -13.86
CA ALA A 110 -8.30 6.85 -13.17
C ALA A 110 -9.62 6.97 -13.95
N LEU A 111 -9.84 8.10 -14.62
CA LEU A 111 -11.09 8.45 -15.29
C LEU A 111 -11.68 7.33 -16.17
N PRO A 112 -10.95 6.74 -17.15
CA PRO A 112 -11.52 5.70 -17.99
C PRO A 112 -11.92 4.43 -17.21
N TRP A 113 -11.24 4.13 -16.11
CA TRP A 113 -11.59 3.00 -15.24
C TRP A 113 -12.83 3.32 -14.40
N LEU A 114 -12.87 4.50 -13.80
CA LEU A 114 -14.03 4.96 -13.04
C LEU A 114 -15.30 5.03 -13.90
N GLN A 115 -15.19 5.48 -15.15
CA GLN A 115 -16.31 5.49 -16.09
C GLN A 115 -16.83 4.07 -16.37
N LYS A 116 -15.94 3.10 -16.59
CA LYS A 116 -16.31 1.68 -16.75
C LYS A 116 -16.96 1.12 -15.48
N SER A 117 -16.45 1.48 -14.30
CA SER A 117 -17.01 1.09 -13.01
C SER A 117 -18.42 1.64 -12.78
N VAL A 118 -18.62 2.92 -13.11
CA VAL A 118 -19.94 3.57 -13.06
C VAL A 118 -20.92 2.91 -14.01
N ALA A 119 -20.49 2.54 -15.22
CA ALA A 119 -21.36 1.93 -16.24
C ALA A 119 -21.99 0.60 -15.78
N HIS A 120 -21.33 -0.15 -14.90
CA HIS A 120 -21.89 -1.37 -14.31
C HIS A 120 -22.38 -1.18 -12.86
N GLY A 121 -22.50 0.07 -12.40
CA GLY A 121 -23.19 0.40 -11.16
C GLY A 121 -22.34 0.38 -9.89
N GLU A 122 -21.01 0.41 -9.97
CA GLU A 122 -20.16 0.38 -8.77
C GLU A 122 -20.34 1.67 -7.93
N PRO A 123 -20.82 1.60 -6.66
CA PRO A 123 -21.20 2.79 -5.88
C PRO A 123 -20.04 3.69 -5.44
N ARG A 124 -18.86 3.14 -5.15
CA ARG A 124 -17.66 3.91 -4.77
C ARG A 124 -17.10 4.69 -5.96
N ALA A 125 -17.13 4.14 -7.16
CA ALA A 125 -16.73 4.81 -8.40
C ALA A 125 -17.73 5.90 -8.78
N GLN A 126 -19.03 5.67 -8.57
CA GLN A 126 -20.07 6.71 -8.69
C GLN A 126 -19.79 7.88 -7.73
N LEU A 127 -19.48 7.59 -6.45
CA LEU A 127 -19.07 8.61 -5.48
C LEU A 127 -17.85 9.40 -5.99
N VAL A 128 -16.77 8.71 -6.36
CA VAL A 128 -15.52 9.37 -6.78
C VAL A 128 -15.71 10.20 -8.06
N LEU A 129 -16.31 9.62 -9.11
CA LEU A 129 -16.53 10.34 -10.36
C LEU A 129 -17.52 11.49 -10.18
N GLY A 130 -18.56 11.32 -9.35
CA GLY A 130 -19.48 12.38 -8.97
C GLY A 130 -18.76 13.54 -8.30
N THR A 131 -17.87 13.27 -7.34
CA THR A 131 -17.04 14.30 -6.71
C THR A 131 -16.09 14.98 -7.71
N MET A 132 -15.50 14.24 -8.65
CA MET A 132 -14.66 14.83 -9.70
C MET A 132 -15.43 15.81 -10.58
N LEU A 133 -16.63 15.44 -11.02
CA LEU A 133 -17.52 16.30 -11.83
C LEU A 133 -18.05 17.50 -11.03
N PHE A 134 -18.29 17.35 -9.73
CA PHE A 134 -18.70 18.47 -8.89
C PHE A 134 -17.58 19.51 -8.73
N ASN A 135 -16.36 19.06 -8.47
CA ASN A 135 -15.22 19.94 -8.21
C ASN A 135 -14.58 20.50 -9.49
N GLY A 136 -14.72 19.79 -10.62
CA GLY A 136 -13.99 20.08 -11.85
C GLY A 136 -12.57 19.52 -11.83
N ASP A 137 -12.40 18.34 -11.22
CA ASP A 137 -11.11 17.78 -10.88
C ASP A 137 -10.58 16.85 -11.97
N GLY A 138 -9.75 17.40 -12.86
CA GLY A 138 -9.24 16.68 -14.04
C GLY A 138 -10.27 16.46 -15.16
N ILE A 139 -11.51 16.90 -14.96
CA ILE A 139 -12.61 16.91 -15.92
C ILE A 139 -13.48 18.16 -15.73
N PRO A 140 -14.15 18.69 -16.77
CA PRO A 140 -15.05 19.83 -16.63
C PRO A 140 -16.18 19.57 -15.62
N ARG A 141 -16.66 20.63 -14.98
CA ARG A 141 -17.79 20.51 -14.07
C ARG A 141 -19.06 20.14 -14.80
N ASP A 142 -19.84 19.27 -14.17
CA ASP A 142 -21.16 18.84 -14.64
C ASP A 142 -22.03 18.54 -13.42
N PHE A 143 -22.77 19.55 -12.96
CA PHE A 143 -23.57 19.43 -11.74
C PHE A 143 -24.71 18.41 -11.86
N PRO A 144 -25.52 18.39 -12.94
CA PRO A 144 -26.52 17.34 -13.12
C PRO A 144 -25.94 15.93 -13.06
N ARG A 145 -24.84 15.66 -13.78
CA ARG A 145 -24.22 14.34 -13.78
C ARG A 145 -23.57 13.99 -12.45
N ALA A 146 -22.90 14.95 -11.80
CA ALA A 146 -22.37 14.76 -10.46
C ALA A 146 -23.46 14.35 -9.47
N TYR A 147 -24.58 15.09 -9.47
CA TYR A 147 -25.72 14.84 -8.60
C TYR A 147 -26.37 13.49 -8.89
N ALA A 148 -26.47 13.11 -10.17
CA ALA A 148 -27.00 11.82 -10.58
C ALA A 148 -26.19 10.64 -10.03
N LEU A 149 -24.86 10.69 -10.19
CA LEU A 149 -23.96 9.66 -9.69
C LEU A 149 -24.00 9.57 -8.16
N MET A 150 -24.03 10.71 -7.48
CA MET A 150 -24.11 10.74 -6.02
C MET A 150 -25.43 10.17 -5.50
N THR A 151 -26.54 10.47 -6.18
CA THR A 151 -27.87 9.91 -5.89
C THR A 151 -27.88 8.39 -6.01
N ARG A 152 -27.28 7.84 -7.08
CA ARG A 152 -27.18 6.37 -7.26
C ARG A 152 -26.29 5.70 -6.21
N ALA A 153 -25.16 6.32 -5.89
CA ALA A 153 -24.26 5.81 -4.87
C ALA A 153 -24.96 5.78 -3.49
N SER A 154 -25.69 6.85 -3.15
CA SER A 154 -26.52 6.95 -1.95
C SER A 154 -27.61 5.87 -1.93
N ALA A 155 -28.34 5.69 -3.03
CA ALA A 155 -29.38 4.67 -3.15
C ALA A 155 -28.85 3.23 -3.02
N SER A 156 -27.56 3.02 -3.29
CA SER A 156 -26.86 1.75 -3.07
C SER A 156 -26.40 1.53 -1.62
N GLY A 157 -26.81 2.40 -0.69
CA GLY A 157 -26.49 2.32 0.74
C GLY A 157 -25.14 2.91 1.14
N LEU A 158 -24.45 3.61 0.23
CA LEU A 158 -23.15 4.21 0.54
C LEU A 158 -23.34 5.52 1.33
N GLN A 159 -23.25 5.44 2.67
CA GLN A 159 -23.50 6.58 3.57
C GLN A 159 -22.67 7.83 3.25
N SER A 160 -21.41 7.66 2.84
CA SER A 160 -20.55 8.79 2.44
C SER A 160 -21.09 9.52 1.21
N ALA A 161 -21.78 8.82 0.31
CA ALA A 161 -22.46 9.45 -0.81
C ALA A 161 -23.70 10.22 -0.37
N SER A 162 -24.50 9.68 0.55
CA SER A 162 -25.65 10.40 1.12
C SER A 162 -25.22 11.71 1.81
N GLN A 163 -24.13 11.67 2.57
CA GLN A 163 -23.54 12.86 3.21
C GLN A 163 -23.03 13.87 2.18
N THR A 164 -22.37 13.39 1.12
CA THR A 164 -21.85 14.26 0.06
C THR A 164 -23.00 14.88 -0.75
N LEU A 165 -24.07 14.14 -1.01
CA LEU A 165 -25.27 14.63 -1.69
C LEU A 165 -25.90 15.80 -0.92
N ALA A 166 -26.05 15.64 0.40
CA ALA A 166 -26.57 16.71 1.27
C ALA A 166 -25.68 17.96 1.30
N GLN A 167 -24.36 17.82 1.11
CA GLN A 167 -23.47 18.96 0.93
C GLN A 167 -23.64 19.59 -0.44
N MET A 168 -23.73 18.78 -1.50
CA MET A 168 -23.96 19.26 -2.87
C MET A 168 -25.26 20.07 -2.98
N ASP A 169 -26.29 19.71 -2.22
CA ASP A 169 -27.57 20.43 -2.15
C ASP A 169 -27.45 21.91 -1.75
N GLN A 170 -26.36 22.29 -1.10
CA GLN A 170 -26.09 23.67 -0.71
C GLN A 170 -25.49 24.51 -1.85
N TYR A 171 -24.92 23.85 -2.87
CA TYR A 171 -24.15 24.50 -3.94
C TYR A 171 -24.76 24.31 -5.33
N ILE A 172 -25.55 23.25 -5.54
CA ILE A 172 -26.18 22.95 -6.83
C ILE A 172 -27.57 23.59 -6.88
N SER A 173 -27.87 24.24 -8.00
CA SER A 173 -29.17 24.86 -8.23
C SER A 173 -30.31 23.82 -8.19
N PRO A 174 -31.52 24.18 -7.72
CA PRO A 174 -32.67 23.28 -7.76
C PRO A 174 -32.90 22.66 -9.14
N THR A 175 -32.79 23.46 -10.21
CA THR A 175 -32.95 23.01 -11.60
C THR A 175 -31.94 21.94 -12.00
N ASP A 176 -30.67 22.07 -11.59
CA ASP A 176 -29.66 21.06 -11.92
C ASP A 176 -29.80 19.79 -11.08
N ARG A 177 -30.32 19.89 -9.85
CA ARG A 177 -30.67 18.72 -9.04
C ARG A 177 -31.84 17.93 -9.63
N GLU A 178 -32.85 18.61 -10.17
CA GLU A 178 -33.95 17.95 -10.87
C GLU A 178 -33.44 17.18 -12.09
N LYS A 179 -32.61 17.81 -12.92
CA LYS A 179 -31.94 17.13 -14.05
C LYS A 179 -31.10 15.95 -13.57
N GLY A 180 -30.33 16.11 -12.50
CA GLY A 180 -29.52 15.05 -11.93
C GLY A 180 -30.34 13.89 -11.38
N THR A 181 -31.49 14.17 -10.76
CA THR A 181 -32.42 13.14 -10.27
C THR A 181 -33.02 12.35 -11.43
N ALA A 182 -33.46 13.03 -12.49
CA ALA A 182 -33.95 12.37 -13.70
C ALA A 182 -32.86 11.50 -14.36
N LEU A 183 -31.62 12.01 -14.42
CA LEU A 183 -30.49 11.26 -14.96
C LEU A 183 -30.11 10.04 -14.09
N ALA A 184 -30.22 10.14 -12.76
CA ALA A 184 -30.00 9.02 -11.85
C ALA A 184 -31.00 7.88 -12.12
N GLN A 185 -32.26 8.20 -12.38
CA GLN A 185 -33.29 7.23 -12.74
C GLN A 185 -32.97 6.53 -14.06
N GLN A 186 -32.56 7.30 -15.10
CA GLN A 186 -32.14 6.72 -16.38
C GLN A 186 -30.96 5.74 -16.21
N TYR A 187 -29.95 6.13 -15.45
CA TYR A 187 -28.80 5.30 -15.14
C TYR A 187 -29.20 4.02 -14.36
N ALA A 188 -30.18 4.10 -13.46
CA ALA A 188 -30.68 2.93 -12.73
C ALA A 188 -31.36 1.91 -13.67
N LEU A 189 -32.05 2.37 -14.70
CA LEU A 189 -32.67 1.52 -15.73
C LEU A 189 -31.63 0.83 -16.62
N GLN A 190 -30.49 1.49 -16.88
CA GLN A 190 -29.42 0.98 -17.74
C GLN A 190 -28.47 0.00 -17.02
N SER A 191 -28.30 0.17 -15.71
CA SER A 191 -27.39 -0.67 -14.91
C SER A 191 -28.14 -1.20 -13.68
N PRO A 192 -29.00 -2.22 -13.82
CA PRO A 192 -29.66 -2.86 -12.68
C PRO A 192 -28.62 -3.48 -11.73
N PRO A 193 -28.95 -3.64 -10.44
CA PRO A 193 -28.00 -4.15 -9.46
C PRO A 193 -27.43 -5.51 -9.90
N PRO A 194 -26.13 -5.75 -9.67
CA PRO A 194 -25.50 -7.01 -10.07
C PRO A 194 -26.17 -8.19 -9.35
N GLY A 195 -26.40 -9.28 -10.09
CA GLY A 195 -26.85 -10.56 -9.54
C GLY A 195 -25.83 -11.18 -8.58
N PRO A 196 -26.11 -12.37 -8.01
CA PRO A 196 -25.26 -12.99 -6.99
C PRO A 196 -23.82 -13.17 -7.49
N SER A 197 -22.87 -12.54 -6.79
CA SER A 197 -21.48 -12.37 -7.24
C SER A 197 -20.59 -13.53 -6.74
N ARG A 198 -19.68 -14.03 -7.59
CA ARG A 198 -18.75 -15.14 -7.26
C ARG A 198 -17.88 -14.80 -6.03
N ALA A 199 -17.75 -15.74 -5.10
CA ALA A 199 -17.07 -15.52 -3.83
C ALA A 199 -15.58 -15.15 -3.98
N THR A 200 -15.30 -13.86 -3.99
CA THR A 200 -13.98 -13.25 -3.83
C THR A 200 -13.93 -12.51 -2.51
N VAL A 201 -12.74 -12.44 -1.92
CA VAL A 201 -12.48 -11.84 -0.59
C VAL A 201 -12.96 -10.37 -0.47
N GLY A 202 -13.22 -9.70 -1.60
CA GLY A 202 -13.72 -8.32 -1.68
C GLY A 202 -15.21 -8.11 -1.39
N GLN A 203 -16.02 -9.15 -1.13
CA GLN A 203 -17.46 -9.01 -0.88
C GLN A 203 -17.86 -9.04 0.60
N THR A 204 -17.05 -9.62 1.48
CA THR A 204 -17.37 -9.68 2.91
C THR A 204 -17.25 -8.29 3.53
N PRO A 205 -18.32 -7.76 4.15
CA PRO A 205 -18.21 -6.57 4.99
C PRO A 205 -17.12 -6.84 6.03
N MET A 206 -16.16 -5.91 6.08
CA MET A 206 -15.07 -5.95 7.03
C MET A 206 -15.68 -5.91 8.43
N ALA A 207 -15.75 -7.06 9.11
CA ALA A 207 -16.07 -7.06 10.53
C ALA A 207 -15.07 -6.11 11.21
N PRO A 208 -15.53 -5.11 11.99
CA PRO A 208 -14.62 -4.26 12.71
C PRO A 208 -13.70 -5.16 13.57
N PRO A 209 -12.45 -4.75 13.81
CA PRO A 209 -11.65 -5.45 14.81
C PRO A 209 -12.51 -5.54 16.05
N ARG A 210 -12.70 -6.75 16.58
CA ARG A 210 -13.37 -6.96 17.86
C ARG A 210 -12.60 -6.16 18.89
N THR A 211 -13.03 -4.92 19.13
CA THR A 211 -12.64 -4.19 20.31
C THR A 211 -13.15 -5.05 21.46
N ALA A 212 -12.22 -5.41 22.35
CA ALA A 212 -12.54 -6.10 23.58
C ALA A 212 -13.77 -5.41 24.20
N SER A 213 -14.82 -6.19 24.46
CA SER A 213 -16.03 -5.69 25.09
C SER A 213 -15.65 -4.88 26.32
N ALA A 214 -15.94 -3.58 26.30
CA ALA A 214 -15.93 -2.77 27.50
C ALA A 214 -16.89 -3.43 28.51
N PRO A 215 -16.48 -3.62 29.78
CA PRO A 215 -17.37 -4.17 30.78
C PRO A 215 -18.56 -3.21 30.97
N ARG A 216 -19.77 -3.77 31.01
CA ARG A 216 -20.99 -3.03 31.33
C ARG A 216 -20.79 -2.28 32.66
N PRO A 217 -21.26 -1.03 32.80
CA PRO A 217 -21.29 -0.38 34.10
C PRO A 217 -22.28 -1.10 35.01
N SER A 218 -21.75 -1.73 36.06
CA SER A 218 -22.50 -2.22 37.20
C SER A 218 -23.21 -1.04 37.86
N LYS A 219 -24.54 -1.12 38.00
CA LYS A 219 -25.33 -0.15 38.79
C LYS A 219 -24.86 -0.21 40.24
N LEU A 220 -24.27 0.89 40.73
CA LEU A 220 -24.03 1.12 42.16
C LEU A 220 -25.36 1.56 42.82
N PRO A 221 -25.67 1.11 44.04
CA PRO A 221 -26.83 1.57 44.80
C PRO A 221 -26.65 3.01 45.33
N PRO A 222 -27.73 3.73 45.65
CA PRO A 222 -27.65 5.13 46.08
C PRO A 222 -27.00 5.26 47.46
N SER A 223 -25.97 6.13 47.56
CA SER A 223 -25.38 6.53 48.84
C SER A 223 -26.33 7.43 49.62
N SER A 224 -26.65 7.02 50.83
CA SER A 224 -27.27 7.85 51.87
C SER A 224 -26.20 8.77 52.50
N LEU A 225 -26.49 10.07 52.56
CA LEU A 225 -25.69 11.05 53.31
C LEU A 225 -26.08 11.03 54.79
N PRO A 226 -25.10 11.09 55.71
CA PRO A 226 -25.33 11.71 57.00
C PRO A 226 -24.52 12.99 57.19
N ALA A 227 -25.26 13.97 57.73
CA ALA A 227 -24.91 15.12 58.56
C ALA A 227 -23.52 15.79 58.49
N ARG A 228 -23.64 17.10 58.23
CA ARG A 228 -22.70 18.20 58.38
C ARG A 228 -22.07 18.26 59.78
N ILE A 229 -20.74 18.36 59.86
CA ILE A 229 -20.00 18.80 61.06
C ILE A 229 -19.09 19.99 60.67
N PRO A 230 -18.98 21.04 61.50
CA PRO A 230 -18.30 22.30 61.14
C PRO A 230 -16.77 22.18 61.24
N GLY A 231 -16.05 22.83 60.33
CA GLY A 231 -14.59 22.80 60.27
C GLY A 231 -13.90 23.69 61.31
N PRO A 232 -12.56 23.61 61.37
CA PRO A 232 -11.74 24.74 61.80
C PRO A 232 -10.68 25.14 60.76
N THR A 233 -10.64 26.46 60.59
CA THR A 233 -9.47 27.35 60.53
C THR A 233 -8.34 27.07 59.53
N ARG A 234 -8.19 28.06 58.65
CA ARG A 234 -7.19 28.21 57.60
C ARG A 234 -5.89 28.79 58.17
N GLU A 235 -4.78 28.10 57.98
CA GLU A 235 -3.43 28.63 58.20
C GLU A 235 -2.75 28.86 56.83
N PRO A 236 -2.15 30.04 56.56
CA PRO A 236 -1.54 30.33 55.27
C PRO A 236 -0.12 29.76 55.17
N ALA A 237 0.16 29.04 54.08
CA ALA A 237 1.49 28.55 53.73
C ALA A 237 2.42 29.70 53.25
N PRO A 238 3.75 29.61 53.50
CA PRO A 238 4.69 30.69 53.25
C PRO A 238 5.07 30.85 51.76
N THR A 239 5.32 32.10 51.43
CA THR A 239 5.77 32.69 50.17
C THR A 239 7.03 32.02 49.62
N ARG A 240 7.02 31.61 48.36
CA ARG A 240 8.24 31.25 47.60
C ARG A 240 8.76 32.47 46.86
N GLU A 241 10.03 32.80 47.09
CA GLU A 241 10.81 33.81 46.36
C GLU A 241 11.00 33.45 44.87
N PRO A 242 11.17 34.44 43.98
CA PRO A 242 11.46 34.21 42.57
C PRO A 242 12.96 34.00 42.33
N THR A 243 13.31 32.87 41.71
CA THR A 243 14.64 32.62 41.13
C THR A 243 14.96 33.57 39.97
N PRO A 244 16.22 34.03 39.82
CA PRO A 244 16.58 35.04 38.82
C PRO A 244 16.79 34.48 37.40
N THR A 245 16.40 35.32 36.46
CA THR A 245 16.56 35.24 34.99
C THR A 245 18.01 34.99 34.57
N ARG A 246 18.23 34.01 33.68
CA ARG A 246 19.51 33.79 33.01
C ARG A 246 19.49 34.44 31.62
N GLU A 247 20.37 35.42 31.45
CA GLU A 247 20.68 36.17 30.24
C GLU A 247 21.38 35.31 29.16
N PRO A 248 21.13 35.52 27.85
CA PRO A 248 21.81 34.78 26.78
C PRO A 248 23.16 35.40 26.41
N ALA A 249 24.21 34.58 26.41
CA ALA A 249 25.57 34.94 26.01
C ALA A 249 25.74 35.02 24.47
N PRO A 250 26.73 35.79 23.95
CA PRO A 250 26.76 36.25 22.56
C PRO A 250 27.31 35.23 21.55
N VAL A 251 26.82 35.36 20.32
CA VAL A 251 27.20 34.60 19.13
C VAL A 251 28.65 34.91 18.74
N ARG A 252 29.51 33.89 18.69
CA ARG A 252 30.88 34.00 18.17
C ARG A 252 30.92 33.55 16.72
N GLN A 253 31.22 34.48 15.82
CA GLN A 253 31.45 34.25 14.39
C GLN A 253 32.72 33.40 14.20
N ALA A 254 32.63 32.32 13.43
CA ALA A 254 33.77 31.49 13.06
C ALA A 254 34.27 31.85 11.66
N GLN A 255 35.57 32.14 11.59
CA GLN A 255 36.33 32.61 10.43
C GLN A 255 36.47 31.55 9.33
N VAL A 256 36.36 32.03 8.08
CA VAL A 256 36.67 31.31 6.83
C VAL A 256 38.19 31.21 6.66
N LYS A 257 38.70 30.00 6.36
CA LYS A 257 40.12 29.74 6.04
C LYS A 257 40.28 29.43 4.53
N PRO A 258 41.27 30.00 3.82
CA PRO A 258 41.46 29.80 2.38
C PRO A 258 42.21 28.49 2.03
N PRO A 259 42.04 27.95 0.80
CA PRO A 259 42.63 26.66 0.40
C PRO A 259 44.10 26.80 -0.02
N LYS A 260 44.92 25.78 0.29
CA LYS A 260 46.31 25.63 -0.17
C LYS A 260 46.46 24.46 -1.18
N PRO A 261 47.51 24.45 -2.02
CA PRO A 261 47.51 23.85 -3.36
C PRO A 261 47.79 22.34 -3.41
N VAL A 262 47.34 21.73 -4.51
CA VAL A 262 47.53 20.31 -4.88
C VAL A 262 48.94 20.05 -5.43
N PRO A 263 49.63 18.96 -5.04
CA PRO A 263 50.76 18.42 -5.79
C PRO A 263 50.39 17.27 -6.74
N ALA A 264 51.17 17.17 -7.81
CA ALA A 264 50.95 16.41 -9.03
C ALA A 264 51.03 14.87 -8.93
N LYS A 265 50.46 14.26 -9.97
CA LYS A 265 50.39 12.85 -10.35
C LYS A 265 51.76 12.25 -10.72
N PRO A 266 52.04 10.98 -10.38
CA PRO A 266 52.99 10.15 -11.14
C PRO A 266 52.27 9.17 -12.09
N ALA A 267 52.86 8.95 -13.28
CA ALA A 267 52.46 8.01 -14.31
C ALA A 267 53.02 6.57 -14.03
N PRO A 268 52.60 5.52 -14.78
CA PRO A 268 52.32 4.18 -14.23
C PRO A 268 53.45 3.15 -14.38
N ALA A 269 53.47 2.15 -13.50
CA ALA A 269 54.25 0.91 -13.65
C ALA A 269 53.38 -0.25 -14.17
N LYS A 270 53.97 -1.09 -15.01
CA LYS A 270 53.37 -2.15 -15.83
C LYS A 270 52.94 -3.41 -15.06
N ALA A 271 52.10 -4.18 -15.73
CA ALA A 271 51.21 -5.27 -15.32
C ALA A 271 51.84 -6.56 -14.76
N VAL A 272 51.04 -7.25 -13.91
CA VAL A 272 50.95 -8.71 -13.86
C VAL A 272 49.48 -9.09 -14.06
N ALA A 273 49.23 -10.05 -14.96
CA ALA A 273 47.94 -10.35 -15.55
C ALA A 273 46.91 -10.92 -14.55
N ALA A 274 45.76 -10.26 -14.46
CA ALA A 274 44.50 -10.85 -14.00
C ALA A 274 43.43 -10.55 -15.05
N LYS A 275 42.60 -11.55 -15.36
CA LYS A 275 41.57 -11.58 -16.41
C LYS A 275 40.85 -10.23 -16.62
N PRO A 276 40.58 -9.80 -17.86
CA PRO A 276 39.96 -8.51 -18.11
C PRO A 276 38.58 -8.42 -17.47
N ALA A 277 38.43 -7.49 -16.52
CA ALA A 277 37.12 -7.09 -16.02
C ALA A 277 36.32 -6.44 -17.17
N PRO A 278 35.05 -6.78 -17.34
CA PRO A 278 34.26 -6.27 -18.45
C PRO A 278 34.15 -4.74 -18.36
N VAL A 279 34.39 -4.08 -19.49
CA VAL A 279 34.19 -2.64 -19.68
C VAL A 279 32.74 -2.32 -19.30
N ARG A 280 32.56 -1.61 -18.18
CA ARG A 280 31.23 -1.27 -17.65
C ARG A 280 30.60 -0.22 -18.54
N LYS A 281 29.68 -0.64 -19.42
CA LYS A 281 28.78 0.26 -20.15
C LYS A 281 27.98 1.08 -19.12
N LYS A 282 27.86 2.41 -19.31
CA LYS A 282 26.89 3.22 -18.55
C LYS A 282 25.50 2.67 -18.88
N GLY A 283 24.81 2.10 -17.91
CA GLY A 283 23.43 1.64 -18.08
C GLY A 283 22.46 2.42 -17.21
N ASN A 284 21.18 2.31 -17.57
CA ASN A 284 20.09 3.07 -16.97
C ASN A 284 19.52 2.40 -15.72
N TRP A 285 20.06 1.25 -15.31
CA TRP A 285 19.63 0.58 -14.08
C TRP A 285 20.03 1.38 -12.85
N ARG A 286 19.15 1.36 -11.84
CA ARG A 286 19.27 2.10 -10.60
C ARG A 286 18.99 1.21 -9.39
N VAL A 287 19.41 1.66 -8.21
CA VAL A 287 19.13 1.03 -6.92
C VAL A 287 18.62 2.08 -5.97
N GLN A 288 17.41 1.92 -5.45
CA GLN A 288 16.87 2.79 -4.41
C GLN A 288 17.43 2.36 -3.05
N LEU A 289 18.10 3.29 -2.36
CA LEU A 289 18.82 3.06 -1.10
C LEU A 289 18.02 3.52 0.13
N GLY A 290 16.82 4.05 -0.09
CA GLY A 290 15.91 4.50 0.96
C GLY A 290 15.00 5.64 0.52
N ALA A 291 14.09 6.01 1.42
CA ALA A 291 13.20 7.14 1.29
C ALA A 291 13.27 7.95 2.59
N PHE A 292 13.59 9.24 2.47
CA PHE A 292 13.96 10.11 3.60
C PHE A 292 13.00 11.28 3.71
N ARG A 293 12.78 11.78 4.94
CA ARG A 293 11.89 12.92 5.20
C ARG A 293 12.29 14.21 4.47
N ASP A 294 13.57 14.35 4.17
CA ASP A 294 14.15 15.50 3.48
C ASP A 294 15.44 15.10 2.75
N GLN A 295 15.92 16.01 1.91
CA GLN A 295 17.09 15.77 1.07
C GLN A 295 18.40 15.67 1.87
N GLY A 296 18.54 16.37 3.00
CA GLY A 296 19.76 16.32 3.82
C GLY A 296 19.96 14.94 4.46
N ASN A 297 18.88 14.31 4.89
CA ASN A 297 18.89 12.92 5.36
C ASN A 297 19.27 11.92 4.24
N ALA A 298 18.79 12.16 3.01
CA ALA A 298 19.17 11.36 1.86
C ALA A 298 20.67 11.53 1.50
N GLU A 299 21.19 12.74 1.54
CA GLU A 299 22.61 13.03 1.29
C GLU A 299 23.51 12.40 2.36
N THR A 300 23.08 12.42 3.62
CA THR A 300 23.76 11.74 4.72
C THR A 300 23.86 10.24 4.47
N GLN A 301 22.78 9.60 4.02
CA GLN A 301 22.80 8.19 3.64
C GLN A 301 23.74 7.95 2.47
N TRP A 302 23.68 8.78 1.43
CA TRP A 302 24.55 8.66 0.26
C TRP A 302 26.03 8.70 0.65
N ASN A 303 26.42 9.63 1.51
CA ASN A 303 27.81 9.76 1.97
C ASN A 303 28.33 8.51 2.69
N LYS A 304 27.46 7.76 3.38
CA LYS A 304 27.81 6.50 4.04
C LYS A 304 28.04 5.35 3.06
N VAL A 305 27.29 5.30 1.96
CA VAL A 305 27.28 4.12 1.05
C VAL A 305 28.04 4.35 -0.26
N ARG A 306 28.30 5.60 -0.67
CA ARG A 306 28.94 5.93 -1.96
C ARG A 306 30.30 5.27 -2.18
N GLY A 307 31.07 5.06 -1.11
CA GLY A 307 32.38 4.38 -1.19
C GLY A 307 32.26 2.89 -1.55
N LYS A 308 31.13 2.27 -1.23
CA LYS A 308 30.83 0.86 -1.55
C LYS A 308 30.21 0.71 -2.95
N LEU A 309 29.61 1.77 -3.47
CA LEU A 309 28.89 1.81 -4.76
C LEU A 309 29.75 2.30 -5.93
N ARG A 310 31.07 2.06 -5.88
CA ARG A 310 32.12 2.52 -6.80
C ARG A 310 31.62 2.89 -8.21
N GLY A 311 31.58 4.20 -8.50
CA GLY A 311 31.22 4.77 -9.80
C GLY A 311 29.73 5.08 -10.01
N ALA A 312 28.86 4.76 -9.05
CA ALA A 312 27.46 5.14 -9.09
C ALA A 312 27.24 6.62 -8.79
N GLN A 313 26.22 7.21 -9.40
CA GLN A 313 25.79 8.60 -9.18
C GLN A 313 24.53 8.64 -8.32
N PRO A 314 24.39 9.63 -7.40
CA PRO A 314 23.17 9.79 -6.62
C PRO A 314 22.08 10.48 -7.43
N PHE A 315 20.84 10.10 -7.17
CA PHE A 315 19.64 10.71 -7.72
C PHE A 315 18.64 10.89 -6.59
N TYR A 316 18.15 12.11 -6.43
CA TYR A 316 17.22 12.49 -5.38
C TYR A 316 15.86 12.77 -6.03
N ALA A 317 14.96 11.79 -5.97
CA ALA A 317 13.61 11.95 -6.51
C ALA A 317 12.67 12.42 -5.39
N LYS A 318 12.20 13.66 -5.47
CA LYS A 318 11.17 14.19 -4.56
C LYS A 318 9.80 13.63 -4.96
N ALA A 319 9.09 13.03 -4.01
CA ALA A 319 7.73 12.55 -4.18
C ALA A 319 6.93 12.94 -2.94
N GLY A 320 6.18 14.05 -3.03
CA GLY A 320 5.51 14.65 -1.88
C GLY A 320 6.51 15.11 -0.82
N GLY A 321 6.26 14.77 0.45
CA GLY A 321 7.11 15.10 1.59
C GLY A 321 8.31 14.15 1.81
N VAL A 322 8.68 13.35 0.80
CA VAL A 322 9.74 12.33 0.93
C VAL A 322 10.73 12.44 -0.24
N THR A 323 12.02 12.32 0.06
CA THR A 323 13.12 12.26 -0.91
C THR A 323 13.62 10.83 -1.04
N ARG A 324 13.46 10.23 -2.21
CA ARG A 324 14.00 8.90 -2.53
C ARG A 324 15.44 9.04 -2.99
N LEU A 325 16.36 8.35 -2.31
CA LEU A 325 17.74 8.24 -2.74
C LEU A 325 17.89 7.05 -3.67
N GLN A 326 18.38 7.28 -4.88
CA GLN A 326 18.74 6.24 -5.83
C GLN A 326 20.20 6.35 -6.25
N ALA A 327 20.89 5.23 -6.39
CA ALA A 327 22.19 5.12 -7.02
C ALA A 327 21.99 4.65 -8.47
N GLY A 328 22.55 5.34 -9.46
CA GLY A 328 22.40 5.00 -10.88
C GLY A 328 23.73 4.84 -11.60
N GLY A 329 23.65 4.29 -12.82
CA GLY A 329 24.81 4.05 -13.70
C GLY A 329 25.16 2.57 -13.87
N PHE A 330 24.25 1.65 -13.51
CA PHE A 330 24.50 0.21 -13.60
C PHE A 330 24.15 -0.33 -15.00
N ALA A 331 25.05 -1.11 -15.59
CA ALA A 331 24.90 -1.64 -16.95
C ALA A 331 23.74 -2.63 -17.10
N SER A 332 23.40 -3.33 -16.02
CA SER A 332 22.41 -4.41 -16.02
C SER A 332 21.71 -4.54 -14.66
N LYS A 333 20.60 -5.28 -14.63
CA LYS A 333 19.94 -5.71 -13.39
C LYS A 333 20.92 -6.38 -12.44
N ALA A 334 21.79 -7.26 -12.96
CA ALA A 334 22.76 -7.99 -12.15
C ALA A 334 23.81 -7.06 -11.51
N ASP A 335 24.24 -6.00 -12.20
CA ASP A 335 25.11 -4.98 -11.63
C ASP A 335 24.41 -4.19 -10.51
N ALA A 336 23.14 -3.85 -10.71
CA ALA A 336 22.32 -3.20 -9.70
C ALA A 336 22.08 -4.11 -8.47
N THR A 337 21.85 -5.42 -8.67
CA THR A 337 21.74 -6.39 -7.56
C THR A 337 23.02 -6.42 -6.73
N ARG A 338 24.18 -6.56 -7.39
CA ARG A 338 25.49 -6.59 -6.70
C ARG A 338 25.75 -5.29 -5.93
N ALA A 339 25.42 -4.15 -6.53
CA ALA A 339 25.57 -2.85 -5.89
C ALA A 339 24.65 -2.71 -4.66
N CYS A 340 23.41 -3.18 -4.77
CA CYS A 340 22.46 -3.23 -3.67
C CYS A 340 23.01 -4.06 -2.49
N SER A 341 23.45 -5.30 -2.75
CA SER A 341 24.07 -6.14 -1.71
C SER A 341 25.33 -5.52 -1.09
N ALA A 342 26.17 -4.87 -1.90
CA ALA A 342 27.40 -4.22 -1.44
C ALA A 342 27.16 -2.96 -0.59
N SER A 343 26.01 -2.30 -0.74
CA SER A 343 25.68 -1.07 -0.02
C SER A 343 25.54 -1.28 1.50
N GLY A 344 25.15 -2.48 1.92
CA GLY A 344 24.88 -2.82 3.32
C GLY A 344 23.62 -2.15 3.88
N VAL A 345 22.73 -1.67 3.01
CA VAL A 345 21.45 -1.05 3.39
C VAL A 345 20.31 -1.73 2.64
N ALA A 346 19.11 -1.71 3.20
CA ALA A 346 17.93 -2.23 2.52
C ALA A 346 17.70 -1.43 1.23
N CYS A 347 17.66 -2.12 0.10
CA CYS A 347 17.58 -1.47 -1.20
C CYS A 347 16.72 -2.25 -2.19
N VAL A 348 16.22 -1.51 -3.18
CA VAL A 348 15.32 -2.03 -4.22
C VAL A 348 15.94 -1.75 -5.57
N ILE A 349 15.96 -2.74 -6.46
CA ILE A 349 16.44 -2.56 -7.83
C ILE A 349 15.36 -1.84 -8.63
N VAL A 350 15.76 -0.78 -9.33
CA VAL A 350 14.91 0.04 -10.18
C VAL A 350 15.34 -0.19 -11.63
N ALA A 351 14.40 -0.68 -12.44
CA ALA A 351 14.60 -0.85 -13.88
C ALA A 351 14.68 0.52 -14.60
N PRO A 352 15.31 0.58 -15.80
CA PRO A 352 15.37 1.77 -16.64
C PRO A 352 14.04 2.46 -16.87
#